data_AF-A0A2T3HH54-F1
#
_entry.id   AF-A0A2T3HH54-F1
#
_cell.length_a   1.000
_cell.length_b   1.000
_cell.length_c   1.000
_cell.angle_alpha   90.00
_cell.angle_beta   90.00
_cell.angle_gamma   90.00
#
_symmetry.space_group_name_H-M   'P 1'
#
loop_
_entity.id
_entity.type
_entity.pdbx_description
1 polymer ?
#
loop_
_entity_poly.entity_id
_entity_poly.type
_entity_poly.pdbx_seq_one_letter_code
_entity_poly.pdbx_strand_id
1 'polypeptide(L)'
;MNHSLFSKWPLSALLIFCAVFLACKKPVDPANDTHLSKNKTPLPNLAGIPAYPLDWEHIDFMPSPAGTPPIPVPWSSGLGGRKMDEDIVFDYKKADGWELVYNTFNNNVVYNPAYFMLYNKYRGLLRTYFYFSTPANYPSSNLNYQLKLLGTAAANSPILNFSSKDVIKINDNAGAVSQLQQHMVSSTGSWYAAEFEIAYDHTIGSTDYQNLQFEWSINPNSITQISLNGKETGTISGTIEHQQPAPNFFANLPNGVIDAGMKIGSKKAAENLKFPKSEQLKNAIIDAASNGVSGLIKGFLSGLLGGGGSTTVAQQVNLKINSTIETSGTATVSSQLFTNTFSIPGTLNNQNSPGFYPSYNQPLGLFYLSAEPIIKVKRTTYNLDSPPSLEGARVRFDFSIDEPSHQILFNPALLAVADISNLRKQIILTKTFGSDVLDRDASILSSEIIAEREIYEVERLTLVGSLPTSILTSNILMRISFDVTPKDGSPKITVVKTFKSTGQPI
;
A
#
# COMPACT_ATOMS: atom_id res chain seq x y z
N MET A 1 -42.40 20.73 -54.63
CA MET A 1 -42.73 20.80 -56.08
C MET A 1 -41.49 21.26 -56.83
N ASN A 2 -41.12 20.53 -57.89
CA ASN A 2 -40.64 20.97 -59.22
C ASN A 2 -40.02 22.38 -59.38
N HIS A 3 -39.02 22.66 -60.22
CA HIS A 3 -38.04 21.93 -61.05
C HIS A 3 -37.50 22.94 -62.08
N SER A 4 -36.19 23.03 -62.31
CA SER A 4 -35.52 23.39 -63.60
C SER A 4 -34.00 23.20 -63.42
N LEU A 5 -33.18 22.52 -64.25
CA LEU A 5 -33.13 22.15 -65.69
C LEU A 5 -32.97 23.36 -66.63
N PHE A 6 -32.03 23.47 -67.58
CA PHE A 6 -31.03 22.56 -68.21
C PHE A 6 -29.69 23.31 -68.44
N SER A 7 -28.54 22.65 -68.70
CA SER A 7 -27.93 22.49 -70.06
C SER A 7 -26.39 22.51 -69.92
N LYS A 8 -25.47 21.88 -70.68
CA LYS A 8 -25.44 20.76 -71.68
C LYS A 8 -23.96 20.24 -71.78
N TRP A 9 -23.69 19.23 -72.63
CA TRP A 9 -22.34 18.75 -73.01
C TRP A 9 -21.86 19.31 -74.37
N PRO A 10 -20.58 19.09 -74.77
CA PRO A 10 -20.31 18.00 -75.73
C PRO A 10 -19.07 17.10 -75.43
N LEU A 11 -18.93 16.08 -76.28
CA LEU A 11 -18.16 14.84 -76.17
C LEU A 11 -16.64 14.88 -76.50
N SER A 12 -15.91 13.97 -75.84
CA SER A 12 -14.86 13.06 -76.37
C SER A 12 -13.45 13.53 -76.81
N ALA A 13 -12.45 13.19 -75.98
CA ALA A 13 -11.16 12.53 -76.35
C ALA A 13 -10.49 12.04 -75.04
N LEU A 14 -10.61 10.78 -74.61
CA LEU A 14 -9.83 9.60 -75.04
C LEU A 14 -8.31 9.70 -74.76
N LEU A 15 -7.84 9.13 -73.63
CA LEU A 15 -6.75 8.13 -73.56
C LEU A 15 -6.35 7.74 -72.11
N ILE A 16 -6.25 6.42 -71.89
CA ILE A 16 -5.46 5.70 -70.87
C ILE A 16 -5.90 5.85 -69.40
N PHE A 17 -6.69 4.86 -68.97
CA PHE A 17 -6.68 4.31 -67.62
C PHE A 17 -6.28 2.82 -67.71
N CYS A 18 -5.57 2.30 -66.69
CA CYS A 18 -5.26 0.87 -66.46
C CYS A 18 -4.55 0.03 -67.56
N ALA A 19 -3.24 -0.14 -67.37
CA ALA A 19 -2.49 -1.37 -67.64
C ALA A 19 -1.24 -1.32 -66.69
N VAL A 20 -0.78 -2.36 -65.99
CA VAL A 20 -1.05 -3.80 -66.02
C VAL A 20 -1.02 -4.37 -64.59
N PHE A 21 -2.07 -5.08 -64.17
CA PHE A 21 -1.96 -6.10 -63.12
C PHE A 21 -1.58 -7.43 -63.79
N LEU A 22 -0.35 -7.91 -63.56
CA LEU A 22 0.06 -9.29 -63.90
C LEU A 22 0.86 -9.89 -62.74
N ALA A 23 0.16 -10.58 -61.85
CA ALA A 23 0.71 -11.60 -60.97
C ALA A 23 -0.23 -12.80 -61.01
N CYS A 24 0.32 -13.99 -61.26
CA CYS A 24 -0.46 -15.16 -61.66
C CYS A 24 -1.43 -15.66 -60.59
N LYS A 25 -2.66 -16.01 -61.01
CA LYS A 25 -3.48 -16.99 -60.29
C LYS A 25 -2.88 -18.39 -60.49
N LYS A 26 -2.68 -19.14 -59.40
CA LYS A 26 -2.78 -20.60 -59.40
C LYS A 26 -4.00 -20.99 -58.55
N PRO A 27 -4.67 -22.13 -58.81
CA PRO A 27 -5.89 -22.51 -58.12
C PRO A 27 -5.62 -22.91 -56.67
N VAL A 28 -6.62 -22.74 -55.81
CA VAL A 28 -6.66 -23.35 -54.47
C VAL A 28 -7.45 -24.64 -54.60
N ASP A 29 -6.79 -25.78 -54.40
CA ASP A 29 -7.46 -27.06 -54.12
C ASP A 29 -7.60 -27.25 -52.60
N PRO A 30 -8.80 -27.55 -52.07
CA PRO A 30 -9.02 -27.72 -50.64
C PRO A 30 -9.00 -29.21 -50.23
N ALA A 31 -7.83 -29.86 -50.19
CA ALA A 31 -7.67 -31.17 -49.55
C ALA A 31 -6.20 -31.55 -49.25
N ASN A 32 -5.75 -31.34 -48.01
CA ASN A 32 -5.29 -32.41 -47.10
C ASN A 32 -4.55 -31.83 -45.88
N ASP A 33 -5.09 -32.13 -44.69
CA ASP A 33 -4.30 -32.14 -43.47
C ASP A 33 -3.12 -33.11 -43.60
N THR A 34 -1.93 -32.71 -43.19
CA THR A 34 -0.92 -33.61 -42.58
C THR A 34 0.19 -32.79 -41.91
N HIS A 35 0.10 -32.68 -40.59
CA HIS A 35 1.21 -32.53 -39.63
C HIS A 35 2.46 -31.74 -40.06
N LEU A 36 2.40 -30.41 -39.99
CA LEU A 36 3.58 -29.60 -39.65
C LEU A 36 3.67 -29.48 -38.12
N SER A 37 4.65 -30.13 -37.51
CA SER A 37 4.88 -30.08 -36.08
C SER A 37 5.17 -28.64 -35.64
N LYS A 38 4.50 -28.19 -34.57
CA LYS A 38 4.90 -26.98 -33.85
C LYS A 38 6.20 -27.27 -33.10
N ASN A 39 7.33 -27.27 -33.82
CA ASN A 39 8.65 -27.15 -33.21
C ASN A 39 8.78 -25.72 -32.65
N LYS A 40 8.10 -25.49 -31.52
CA LYS A 40 8.32 -24.36 -30.64
C LYS A 40 9.71 -24.57 -30.05
N THR A 41 10.74 -24.04 -30.73
CA THR A 41 12.08 -23.92 -30.15
C THR A 41 11.91 -23.35 -28.74
N PRO A 42 12.43 -24.01 -27.70
CA PRO A 42 12.41 -23.42 -26.38
C PRO A 42 13.08 -22.06 -26.47
N LEU A 43 12.40 -21.02 -25.99
CA LEU A 43 13.09 -19.78 -25.68
C LEU A 43 14.27 -20.16 -24.77
N PRO A 44 15.50 -19.69 -25.04
CA PRO A 44 16.61 -20.02 -24.17
C PRO A 44 16.24 -19.61 -22.75
N ASN A 45 16.45 -20.49 -21.78
CA ASN A 45 16.32 -20.14 -20.37
C ASN A 45 17.28 -18.98 -20.12
N LEU A 46 16.77 -17.75 -20.00
CA LEU A 46 17.54 -16.66 -19.40
C LEU A 46 17.71 -17.04 -17.94
N ALA A 47 18.91 -17.51 -17.58
CA ALA A 47 19.28 -17.62 -16.19
C ALA A 47 19.25 -16.20 -15.60
N GLY A 48 18.48 -16.02 -14.53
CA GLY A 48 18.44 -14.76 -13.81
C GLY A 48 19.80 -14.45 -13.20
N ILE A 49 20.11 -13.16 -13.08
CA ILE A 49 21.37 -12.70 -12.55
C ILE A 49 21.25 -12.66 -11.01
N PRO A 50 22.15 -13.27 -10.23
CA PRO A 50 22.19 -13.04 -8.79
C PRO A 50 22.46 -11.56 -8.51
N ALA A 51 21.69 -10.94 -7.61
CA ALA A 51 22.04 -9.64 -7.07
C ALA A 51 23.43 -9.71 -6.41
N TYR A 52 24.25 -8.67 -6.58
CA TYR A 52 25.60 -8.65 -6.00
C TYR A 52 25.50 -8.69 -4.46
N PRO A 53 26.26 -9.55 -3.75
CA PRO A 53 26.21 -9.62 -2.29
C PRO A 53 26.52 -8.27 -1.65
N LEU A 54 25.68 -7.85 -0.70
CA LEU A 54 25.86 -6.62 0.06
C LEU A 54 25.73 -6.94 1.55
N ASP A 55 26.79 -6.70 2.31
CA ASP A 55 26.75 -6.75 3.78
C ASP A 55 26.65 -5.32 4.33
N TRP A 56 25.46 -4.74 4.21
CA TRP A 56 25.22 -3.31 4.43
C TRP A 56 25.57 -2.84 5.85
N GLU A 57 25.50 -3.72 6.84
CA GLU A 57 25.75 -3.41 8.25
C GLU A 57 27.24 -3.17 8.58
N HIS A 58 28.16 -3.66 7.75
CA HIS A 58 29.61 -3.70 8.04
C HIS A 58 30.47 -2.98 7.00
N ILE A 59 29.89 -2.01 6.28
CA ILE A 59 30.58 -1.19 5.28
C ILE A 59 30.34 0.30 5.52
N ASP A 60 31.37 1.13 5.30
CA ASP A 60 31.25 2.59 5.35
C ASP A 60 30.75 3.18 4.02
N PHE A 61 31.11 2.53 2.92
CA PHE A 61 30.82 2.94 1.54
C PHE A 61 30.25 1.78 0.74
N MET A 62 29.34 2.09 -0.18
CA MET A 62 28.75 1.11 -1.08
C MET A 62 29.75 0.57 -2.09
N PRO A 63 29.68 -0.73 -2.45
CA PRO A 63 30.46 -1.32 -3.53
C PRO A 63 30.30 -0.53 -4.83
N SER A 64 31.43 -0.10 -5.40
CA SER A 64 31.48 0.75 -6.59
C SER A 64 32.79 0.52 -7.36
N PRO A 65 32.83 0.75 -8.69
CA PRO A 65 34.04 0.53 -9.48
C PRO A 65 35.20 1.45 -9.09
N ALA A 66 36.43 0.97 -9.28
CA ALA A 66 37.63 1.75 -9.03
C ALA A 66 37.62 3.08 -9.80
N GLY A 67 37.93 4.18 -9.10
CA GLY A 67 37.93 5.53 -9.66
C GLY A 67 36.58 6.25 -9.64
N THR A 68 35.50 5.61 -9.20
CA THR A 68 34.22 6.31 -8.94
C THR A 68 34.23 7.03 -7.59
N PRO A 69 33.52 8.16 -7.43
CA PRO A 69 33.39 8.82 -6.13
C PRO A 69 32.74 7.88 -5.10
N PRO A 70 33.28 7.77 -3.88
CA PRO A 70 32.75 6.85 -2.87
C PRO A 70 31.37 7.29 -2.41
N ILE A 71 30.40 6.37 -2.48
CA ILE A 71 29.02 6.59 -2.03
C ILE A 71 28.93 6.06 -0.59
N PRO A 72 28.77 6.91 0.44
CA PRO A 72 28.69 6.45 1.83
C PRO A 72 27.36 5.71 2.07
N VAL A 73 27.26 4.88 3.11
CA VAL A 73 25.99 4.20 3.46
C VAL A 73 24.87 5.17 3.89
N PRO A 74 23.58 4.80 3.78
CA PRO A 74 22.45 5.74 3.96
C PRO A 74 22.31 6.30 5.38
N TRP A 75 22.77 5.54 6.38
CA TRP A 75 22.77 5.92 7.80
C TRP A 75 24.03 6.69 8.23
N SER A 76 25.03 6.85 7.36
CA SER A 76 26.23 7.64 7.64
C SER A 76 25.90 9.09 8.01
N SER A 77 26.77 9.70 8.82
CA SER A 77 26.66 11.11 9.22
C SER A 77 27.58 11.99 8.37
N GLY A 78 27.06 13.08 7.82
CA GLY A 78 27.84 14.21 7.31
C GLY A 78 28.26 14.14 5.83
N LEU A 79 28.45 12.95 5.23
CA LEU A 79 28.85 12.82 3.82
C LEU A 79 27.62 12.57 2.92
N GLY A 80 27.55 13.25 1.77
CA GLY A 80 26.47 13.12 0.77
C GLY A 80 25.09 13.64 1.19
N GLY A 81 24.81 13.71 2.49
CA GLY A 81 23.49 14.06 3.02
C GLY A 81 22.45 12.96 2.82
N ARG A 82 21.37 13.07 3.59
CA ARG A 82 20.21 12.17 3.52
C ARG A 82 18.92 12.98 3.56
N LYS A 83 17.95 12.51 2.79
CA LYS A 83 16.59 13.03 2.67
C LYS A 83 15.65 11.86 2.99
N MET A 84 15.66 11.50 4.27
CA MET A 84 14.92 10.39 4.88
C MET A 84 14.61 10.76 6.33
N ASP A 85 13.49 10.30 6.83
CA ASP A 85 13.07 10.50 8.22
C ASP A 85 13.93 9.67 9.21
N GLU A 86 13.99 10.10 10.47
CA GLU A 86 14.85 9.49 11.50
C GLU A 86 14.49 8.02 11.81
N ASP A 87 13.23 7.61 11.62
CA ASP A 87 12.79 6.22 11.79
C ASP A 87 13.52 5.29 10.82
N ILE A 88 13.60 5.67 9.54
CA ILE A 88 14.26 4.88 8.48
C ILE A 88 15.78 4.79 8.67
N VAL A 89 16.38 5.83 9.27
CA VAL A 89 17.84 5.94 9.43
C VAL A 89 18.39 4.94 10.44
N PHE A 90 17.65 4.61 11.49
CA PHE A 90 18.13 3.75 12.58
C PHE A 90 17.58 2.32 12.55
N ASP A 91 16.54 2.07 11.75
CA ASP A 91 15.87 0.78 11.61
C ASP A 91 16.29 0.04 10.33
N TYR A 92 17.49 -0.54 10.26
CA TYR A 92 17.95 -1.25 9.04
C TYR A 92 18.63 -2.60 9.31
N LYS A 93 18.67 -3.05 10.56
CA LYS A 93 19.52 -4.18 10.97
C LYS A 93 18.89 -5.53 10.72
N LYS A 94 19.71 -6.54 10.40
CA LYS A 94 19.29 -7.94 10.31
C LYS A 94 18.71 -8.44 11.63
N ALA A 95 19.29 -8.00 12.75
CA ALA A 95 18.82 -8.27 14.10
C ALA A 95 17.43 -7.66 14.43
N ASP A 96 16.87 -6.81 13.57
CA ASP A 96 15.50 -6.29 13.66
C ASP A 96 14.58 -6.90 12.59
N GLY A 97 15.06 -7.90 11.84
CA GLY A 97 14.32 -8.67 10.83
C GLY A 97 14.54 -8.25 9.38
N TRP A 98 15.46 -7.33 9.09
CA TRP A 98 15.74 -6.84 7.73
C TRP A 98 16.61 -7.79 6.90
N GLU A 99 16.13 -8.19 5.72
CA GLU A 99 16.80 -9.09 4.78
C GLU A 99 17.03 -8.38 3.44
N LEU A 100 18.15 -8.65 2.75
CA LEU A 100 18.41 -8.10 1.42
C LEU A 100 17.50 -8.74 0.37
N VAL A 101 16.80 -7.92 -0.42
CA VAL A 101 16.00 -8.38 -1.56
C VAL A 101 16.74 -8.12 -2.87
N TYR A 102 17.16 -6.88 -3.11
CA TYR A 102 17.81 -6.46 -4.36
C TYR A 102 18.98 -5.54 -4.07
N ASN A 103 20.00 -5.56 -4.94
CA ASN A 103 21.15 -4.67 -4.87
C ASN A 103 21.74 -4.44 -6.27
N THR A 104 22.02 -3.18 -6.61
CA THR A 104 22.81 -2.82 -7.82
C THR A 104 24.26 -2.41 -7.52
N PHE A 105 24.60 -2.08 -6.27
CA PHE A 105 25.96 -1.67 -5.90
C PHE A 105 26.93 -2.83 -6.04
N ASN A 106 27.98 -2.65 -6.84
CA ASN A 106 28.99 -3.67 -7.13
C ASN A 106 30.30 -3.02 -7.62
N ASN A 107 31.41 -3.76 -7.54
CA ASN A 107 32.74 -3.23 -7.85
C ASN A 107 33.10 -3.17 -9.35
N ASN A 108 32.17 -3.52 -10.26
CA ASN A 108 32.45 -3.70 -11.69
C ASN A 108 31.65 -2.75 -12.61
N VAL A 109 30.40 -2.42 -12.24
CA VAL A 109 29.44 -1.67 -13.06
C VAL A 109 28.72 -0.62 -12.22
N VAL A 110 28.69 0.63 -12.67
CA VAL A 110 27.79 1.65 -12.10
C VAL A 110 26.40 1.51 -12.72
N TYR A 111 25.39 1.30 -11.88
CA TYR A 111 23.98 1.42 -12.27
C TYR A 111 23.44 2.79 -11.88
N ASN A 112 22.51 3.35 -12.67
CA ASN A 112 21.86 4.63 -12.39
C ASN A 112 20.33 4.50 -12.53
N PRO A 113 19.54 4.87 -11.50
CA PRO A 113 19.96 5.14 -10.13
C PRO A 113 20.56 3.87 -9.50
N ALA A 114 21.46 4.07 -8.54
CA ALA A 114 21.97 2.99 -7.72
C ALA A 114 21.04 2.79 -6.52
N TYR A 115 20.59 1.55 -6.29
CA TYR A 115 19.63 1.23 -5.23
C TYR A 115 19.90 -0.15 -4.63
N PHE A 116 19.34 -0.35 -3.43
CA PHE A 116 19.14 -1.65 -2.83
C PHE A 116 17.79 -1.69 -2.12
N MET A 117 17.23 -2.88 -1.94
CA MET A 117 15.94 -3.10 -1.29
C MET A 117 16.13 -4.06 -0.13
N LEU A 118 15.57 -3.70 1.03
CA LEU A 118 15.47 -4.58 2.20
C LEU A 118 14.01 -4.95 2.45
N TYR A 119 13.77 -6.14 3.00
CA TYR A 119 12.45 -6.59 3.46
C TYR A 119 12.50 -6.95 4.94
N ASN A 120 11.59 -6.40 5.75
CA ASN A 120 11.47 -6.78 7.15
C ASN A 120 10.51 -7.96 7.30
N LYS A 121 11.05 -9.15 7.60
CA LYS A 121 10.29 -10.40 7.70
C LYS A 121 9.30 -10.47 8.88
N TYR A 122 9.48 -9.64 9.91
CA TYR A 122 8.58 -9.58 11.08
C TYR A 122 7.48 -8.51 10.96
N ARG A 123 7.66 -7.53 10.07
CA ARG A 123 6.76 -6.38 9.90
C ARG A 123 6.07 -6.33 8.54
N GLY A 124 6.53 -7.09 7.55
CA GLY A 124 5.95 -7.08 6.20
C GLY A 124 6.30 -5.83 5.39
N LEU A 125 7.40 -5.15 5.72
CA LEU A 125 7.78 -3.88 5.11
C LEU A 125 8.82 -4.10 4.01
N LEU A 126 8.52 -3.68 2.78
CA LEU A 126 9.49 -3.60 1.68
C LEU A 126 10.03 -2.17 1.59
N ARG A 127 11.33 -1.96 1.85
CA ARG A 127 11.97 -0.66 1.80
C ARG A 127 13.02 -0.58 0.71
N THR A 128 12.91 0.43 -0.15
CA THR A 128 13.90 0.72 -1.19
C THR A 128 14.74 1.92 -0.78
N TYR A 129 16.04 1.73 -0.67
CA TYR A 129 17.03 2.80 -0.52
C TYR A 129 17.67 3.09 -1.88
N PHE A 130 17.76 4.36 -2.27
CA PHE A 130 18.36 4.74 -3.54
C PHE A 130 19.13 6.05 -3.44
N TYR A 131 20.16 6.15 -4.27
CA TYR A 131 21.11 7.26 -4.28
C TYR A 131 21.04 7.98 -5.62
N PHE A 132 20.79 9.30 -5.57
CA PHE A 132 21.01 10.16 -6.73
C PHE A 132 22.47 10.61 -6.75
N SER A 133 23.17 10.37 -7.86
CA SER A 133 24.55 10.80 -8.08
C SER A 133 24.63 12.25 -8.56
N THR A 134 25.74 12.92 -8.27
CA THR A 134 26.06 14.24 -8.80
C THR A 134 26.36 14.22 -10.31
N PRO A 135 25.92 15.22 -11.10
CA PRO A 135 24.97 16.29 -10.77
C PRO A 135 23.52 15.86 -11.07
N ALA A 136 22.62 16.02 -10.10
CA ALA A 136 21.19 15.73 -10.28
C ALA A 136 20.37 17.03 -10.37
N ASN A 137 20.15 17.51 -11.60
CA ASN A 137 19.47 18.79 -11.87
C ASN A 137 17.97 18.60 -12.17
N TYR A 138 17.20 18.18 -11.17
CA TYR A 138 15.76 17.91 -11.31
C TYR A 138 14.92 18.87 -10.45
N PRO A 139 14.33 19.93 -11.04
CA PRO A 139 13.46 20.86 -10.33
C PRO A 139 12.31 20.11 -9.63
N SER A 140 12.29 20.20 -8.30
CA SER A 140 11.37 19.50 -7.43
C SER A 140 11.26 20.18 -6.07
N SER A 141 10.07 20.13 -5.47
CA SER A 141 9.83 20.37 -4.04
C SER A 141 9.46 19.08 -3.30
N ASN A 142 9.19 18.00 -4.03
CA ASN A 142 8.79 16.70 -3.50
C ASN A 142 9.24 15.57 -4.43
N LEU A 143 9.28 14.36 -3.86
CA LEU A 143 9.43 13.11 -4.60
C LEU A 143 8.16 12.28 -4.44
N ASN A 144 7.68 11.73 -5.56
CA ASN A 144 6.67 10.69 -5.59
C ASN A 144 7.32 9.34 -5.90
N TYR A 145 7.00 8.33 -5.12
CA TYR A 145 7.37 6.94 -5.38
C TYR A 145 6.12 6.17 -5.75
N GLN A 146 6.22 5.25 -6.68
CA GLN A 146 5.11 4.35 -7.02
C GLN A 146 5.61 2.91 -6.93
N LEU A 147 4.82 2.04 -6.30
CA LEU A 147 4.93 0.60 -6.42
C LEU A 147 3.66 0.08 -7.08
N LYS A 148 3.81 -0.63 -8.20
CA LYS A 148 2.73 -1.10 -9.07
C LYS A 148 2.90 -2.58 -9.36
N LEU A 149 1.79 -3.27 -9.57
CA LEU A 149 1.75 -4.65 -10.02
C LEU A 149 1.57 -4.70 -11.54
N LEU A 150 2.38 -5.52 -12.22
CA LEU A 150 2.21 -5.86 -13.64
C LEU A 150 1.85 -7.33 -13.81
N GLY A 151 1.29 -7.67 -14.97
CA GLY A 151 0.90 -9.03 -15.34
C GLY A 151 -0.59 -9.31 -15.15
N THR A 152 -1.03 -10.49 -15.60
CA THR A 152 -2.44 -10.89 -15.63
C THR A 152 -3.04 -11.16 -14.25
N ALA A 153 -2.21 -11.54 -13.27
CA ALA A 153 -2.63 -11.80 -11.89
C ALA A 153 -2.68 -10.53 -11.03
N ALA A 154 -2.19 -9.39 -11.51
CA ALA A 154 -2.07 -8.14 -10.75
C ALA A 154 -3.38 -7.67 -10.13
N ALA A 155 -4.52 -7.84 -10.80
CA ALA A 155 -5.84 -7.48 -10.27
C ALA A 155 -6.34 -8.40 -9.14
N ASN A 156 -5.80 -9.62 -9.04
CA ASN A 156 -6.21 -10.63 -8.06
C ASN A 156 -5.29 -10.66 -6.83
N SER A 157 -4.08 -10.10 -6.93
CA SER A 157 -3.11 -10.08 -5.83
C SER A 157 -3.43 -9.00 -4.78
N PRO A 158 -3.55 -9.34 -3.49
CA PRO A 158 -3.78 -8.36 -2.42
C PRO A 158 -2.51 -7.62 -1.98
N ILE A 159 -1.33 -7.90 -2.57
CA ILE A 159 0.00 -7.48 -2.06
C ILE A 159 0.10 -6.00 -1.65
N LEU A 160 -0.52 -5.09 -2.39
CA LEU A 160 -0.46 -3.64 -2.11
C LEU A 160 -1.60 -3.12 -1.20
N ASN A 161 -2.51 -3.98 -0.73
CA ASN A 161 -3.71 -3.55 0.01
C ASN A 161 -3.39 -2.97 1.39
N PHE A 162 -2.30 -3.41 2.04
CA PHE A 162 -1.89 -2.84 3.33
C PHE A 162 -1.28 -1.45 3.17
N SER A 163 -0.39 -1.22 2.19
CA SER A 163 0.13 0.12 1.87
C SER A 163 -0.96 1.08 1.34
N SER A 164 -1.91 0.61 0.54
CA SER A 164 -2.89 1.48 -0.15
C SER A 164 -4.18 1.84 0.63
N LYS A 165 -4.58 1.07 1.66
CA LYS A 165 -5.91 1.22 2.30
C LYS A 165 -5.86 1.05 3.82
N ASP A 166 -6.54 1.95 4.54
CA ASP A 166 -6.66 1.88 6.00
C ASP A 166 -7.73 0.87 6.45
N VAL A 167 -8.78 0.72 5.62
CA VAL A 167 -9.82 -0.31 5.71
C VAL A 167 -9.71 -1.21 4.49
N ILE A 168 -9.28 -2.44 4.69
CA ILE A 168 -9.05 -3.42 3.63
C ILE A 168 -10.39 -4.00 3.18
N LYS A 169 -10.66 -3.96 1.87
CA LYS A 169 -11.81 -4.63 1.24
C LYS A 169 -11.31 -5.86 0.50
N ILE A 170 -11.92 -7.01 0.73
CA ILE A 170 -11.53 -8.24 0.05
C ILE A 170 -12.03 -8.19 -1.41
N ASN A 171 -11.23 -8.71 -2.35
CA ASN A 171 -11.45 -8.66 -3.81
C ASN A 171 -11.41 -7.25 -4.46
N ASP A 172 -11.25 -6.17 -3.69
CA ASP A 172 -10.95 -4.82 -4.18
C ASP A 172 -9.45 -4.56 -3.97
N ASN A 173 -8.64 -5.09 -4.89
CA ASN A 173 -7.18 -5.05 -4.80
C ASN A 173 -6.58 -3.79 -5.44
N ALA A 174 -5.55 -3.23 -4.82
CA ALA A 174 -4.80 -2.11 -5.38
C ALA A 174 -3.74 -2.61 -6.37
N GLY A 175 -3.92 -2.30 -7.66
CA GLY A 175 -2.90 -2.54 -8.69
C GLY A 175 -1.69 -1.60 -8.58
N ALA A 176 -1.78 -0.49 -7.84
CA ALA A 176 -0.67 0.42 -7.58
C ALA A 176 -0.91 1.24 -6.29
N VAL A 177 0.19 1.64 -5.65
CA VAL A 177 0.23 2.59 -4.54
C VAL A 177 1.32 3.64 -4.80
N SER A 178 1.02 4.90 -4.50
CA SER A 178 1.96 6.01 -4.59
C SER A 178 2.23 6.62 -3.21
N GLN A 179 3.45 7.12 -3.03
CA GLN A 179 3.94 7.73 -1.80
C GLN A 179 4.56 9.10 -2.07
N LEU A 180 4.09 10.14 -1.39
CA LEU A 180 4.66 11.48 -1.48
C LEU A 180 5.52 11.80 -0.25
N GLN A 181 6.75 12.26 -0.49
CA GLN A 181 7.65 12.82 0.52
C GLN A 181 8.05 14.25 0.19
N GLN A 182 8.10 15.11 1.22
CA GLN A 182 8.47 16.53 1.11
C GLN A 182 10.00 16.73 1.03
N HIS A 183 10.61 16.07 0.05
CA HIS A 183 12.05 16.14 -0.22
C HIS A 183 12.31 16.54 -1.66
N MET A 184 13.08 17.61 -1.86
CA MET A 184 13.63 17.96 -3.17
C MET A 184 14.79 17.03 -3.56
N VAL A 185 15.02 16.87 -4.86
CA VAL A 185 16.23 16.23 -5.39
C VAL A 185 17.45 17.10 -5.08
N SER A 186 18.47 16.49 -4.48
CA SER A 186 19.73 17.12 -4.12
C SER A 186 20.68 17.15 -5.32
N SER A 187 21.18 18.33 -5.68
CA SER A 187 22.18 18.47 -6.75
C SER A 187 23.56 17.95 -6.36
N THR A 188 23.86 17.86 -5.05
CA THR A 188 25.15 17.38 -4.49
C THR A 188 25.16 15.88 -4.21
N GLY A 189 24.18 15.14 -4.73
CA GLY A 189 23.88 13.77 -4.34
C GLY A 189 23.19 13.69 -2.98
N SER A 190 22.50 12.58 -2.71
CA SER A 190 21.89 12.24 -1.42
C SER A 190 21.22 10.87 -1.46
N TRP A 191 21.03 10.29 -0.28
CA TRP A 191 20.17 9.14 -0.05
C TRP A 191 18.72 9.50 0.22
N TYR A 192 17.84 8.63 -0.27
CA TYR A 192 16.39 8.69 -0.13
C TYR A 192 15.86 7.26 0.09
N ALA A 193 14.65 7.13 0.64
CA ALA A 193 14.00 5.84 0.80
C ALA A 193 12.47 5.90 0.71
N ALA A 194 11.88 4.84 0.18
CA ALA A 194 10.44 4.60 0.18
C ALA A 194 10.16 3.25 0.87
N GLU A 195 9.04 3.12 1.58
CA GLU A 195 8.71 1.92 2.37
C GLU A 195 7.24 1.55 2.25
N PHE A 196 6.95 0.38 1.69
CA PHE A 196 5.60 -0.10 1.43
C PHE A 196 5.27 -1.26 2.38
N GLU A 197 4.10 -1.21 3.03
CA GLU A 197 3.57 -2.34 3.78
C GLU A 197 2.90 -3.36 2.84
N ILE A 198 3.37 -4.60 2.88
CA ILE A 198 2.99 -5.68 1.96
C ILE A 198 2.03 -6.65 2.67
N ALA A 199 0.89 -6.92 2.03
CA ALA A 199 -0.04 -7.98 2.44
C ALA A 199 0.44 -9.35 1.92
N TYR A 200 0.08 -10.43 2.61
CA TYR A 200 0.40 -11.79 2.14
C TYR A 200 -0.52 -12.21 1.00
N ASP A 201 0.07 -12.67 -0.11
CA ASP A 201 -0.64 -13.34 -1.20
C ASP A 201 -0.38 -14.84 -1.15
N HIS A 202 -1.42 -15.61 -0.80
CA HIS A 202 -1.35 -17.06 -0.69
C HIS A 202 -1.16 -17.78 -2.04
N THR A 203 -1.36 -17.07 -3.17
CA THR A 203 -1.18 -17.61 -4.53
C THR A 203 0.20 -17.33 -5.13
N ILE A 204 1.07 -16.60 -4.41
CA ILE A 204 2.35 -16.13 -4.94
C ILE A 204 3.26 -17.29 -5.37
N GLY A 205 3.29 -18.38 -4.61
CA GLY A 205 4.12 -19.57 -4.89
C GLY A 205 3.72 -20.35 -6.15
N SER A 206 2.50 -20.17 -6.65
CA SER A 206 2.03 -20.73 -7.92
C SER A 206 2.01 -19.73 -9.07
N THR A 207 2.38 -18.47 -8.82
CA THR A 207 2.35 -17.38 -9.81
C THR A 207 3.77 -17.11 -10.31
N ASP A 208 3.97 -17.17 -11.62
CA ASP A 208 5.28 -16.90 -12.23
C ASP A 208 5.52 -15.40 -12.47
N TYR A 209 6.76 -15.06 -12.82
CA TYR A 209 7.16 -13.70 -13.17
C TYR A 209 6.34 -13.10 -14.33
N GLN A 210 5.91 -13.86 -15.33
CA GLN A 210 5.16 -13.28 -16.46
C GLN A 210 3.75 -12.83 -16.06
N ASN A 211 3.17 -13.47 -15.04
CA ASN A 211 1.82 -13.18 -14.58
C ASN A 211 1.77 -12.20 -13.40
N LEU A 212 2.85 -12.04 -12.61
CA LEU A 212 2.93 -11.04 -11.53
C LEU A 212 4.34 -10.49 -11.29
N GLN A 213 4.49 -9.16 -11.36
CA GLN A 213 5.77 -8.42 -11.19
C GLN A 213 5.56 -7.17 -10.37
N PHE A 214 6.61 -6.69 -9.70
CA PHE A 214 6.67 -5.32 -9.21
C PHE A 214 7.21 -4.39 -10.30
N GLU A 215 6.59 -3.23 -10.46
CA GLU A 215 7.15 -2.06 -11.13
C GLU A 215 7.32 -0.96 -10.08
N TRP A 216 8.56 -0.57 -9.81
CA TRP A 216 8.87 0.53 -8.89
C TRP A 216 9.35 1.75 -9.70
N SER A 217 8.79 2.92 -9.39
CA SER A 217 9.10 4.17 -10.08
C SER A 217 9.36 5.33 -9.12
N ILE A 218 10.22 6.26 -9.53
CA ILE A 218 10.47 7.54 -8.86
C ILE A 218 10.13 8.68 -9.81
N ASN A 219 9.42 9.71 -9.31
CA ASN A 219 9.03 10.88 -10.07
C ASN A 219 9.24 12.18 -9.25
N PRO A 220 10.03 13.15 -9.73
CA PRO A 220 10.19 14.46 -9.12
C PRO A 220 8.92 15.28 -9.37
N ASN A 221 8.42 15.92 -8.33
CA ASN A 221 7.22 16.74 -8.37
C ASN A 221 7.49 18.11 -7.76
N SER A 222 6.70 19.11 -8.19
CA SER A 222 6.80 20.50 -7.74
C SER A 222 5.47 20.99 -7.15
N ILE A 223 4.98 20.34 -6.10
CA ILE A 223 3.79 20.77 -5.36
C ILE A 223 4.18 21.86 -4.37
N THR A 224 3.43 22.96 -4.37
CA THR A 224 3.73 24.16 -3.57
C THR A 224 3.19 24.12 -2.15
N GLN A 225 2.01 23.54 -1.92
CA GLN A 225 1.33 23.51 -0.62
C GLN A 225 0.48 22.25 -0.45
N ILE A 226 0.46 21.72 0.78
CA ILE A 226 -0.38 20.60 1.22
C ILE A 226 -1.04 21.03 2.54
N SER A 227 -2.35 20.86 2.64
CA SER A 227 -3.22 21.21 3.76
C SER A 227 -4.02 19.97 4.17
N LEU A 228 -4.41 19.86 5.44
CA LEU A 228 -5.21 18.73 5.94
C LEU A 228 -6.62 19.21 6.31
N ASN A 229 -7.63 18.38 6.06
CA ASN A 229 -9.03 18.55 6.42
C ASN A 229 -9.65 19.94 6.09
N GLY A 230 -9.18 20.63 5.05
CA GLY A 230 -9.72 21.90 4.53
C GLY A 230 -9.72 23.12 5.45
N LYS A 231 -9.24 22.97 6.69
CA LYS A 231 -9.03 24.05 7.67
C LYS A 231 -7.78 23.86 8.54
N GLU A 232 -7.10 22.71 8.45
CA GLU A 232 -5.96 22.38 9.31
C GLU A 232 -4.65 22.60 8.56
N THR A 233 -3.92 23.66 8.94
CA THR A 233 -2.60 23.95 8.37
C THR A 233 -1.49 23.40 9.27
N GLY A 234 -0.62 22.58 8.69
CA GLY A 234 0.48 21.94 9.41
C GLY A 234 1.56 21.40 8.48
N THR A 235 2.78 21.26 9.01
CA THR A 235 3.89 20.58 8.33
C THR A 235 3.74 19.07 8.49
N ILE A 236 3.76 18.33 7.38
CA ILE A 236 3.67 16.87 7.41
C ILE A 236 5.04 16.31 7.82
N SER A 237 5.08 15.67 8.99
CA SER A 237 6.24 14.92 9.49
C SER A 237 6.02 13.42 9.23
N GLY A 238 5.99 13.04 7.95
CA GLY A 238 5.72 11.66 7.53
C GLY A 238 5.51 11.51 6.01
N THR A 239 5.19 10.29 5.59
CA THR A 239 4.91 9.95 4.18
C THR A 239 3.40 9.85 3.93
N ILE A 240 2.92 10.44 2.84
CA ILE A 240 1.51 10.33 2.41
C ILE A 240 1.37 9.14 1.45
N GLU A 241 0.43 8.24 1.68
CA GLU A 241 0.13 7.09 0.82
C GLU A 241 -1.25 7.22 0.15
N HIS A 242 -1.36 6.87 -1.14
CA HIS A 242 -2.64 6.84 -1.88
C HIS A 242 -2.64 5.80 -3.01
N GLN A 243 -3.81 5.19 -3.29
CA GLN A 243 -3.98 4.26 -4.42
C GLN A 243 -4.07 5.04 -5.75
N GLN A 244 -2.93 5.19 -6.44
CA GLN A 244 -2.84 5.95 -7.69
C GLN A 244 -2.21 5.10 -8.82
N PRO A 245 -2.94 4.81 -9.92
CA PRO A 245 -2.39 4.11 -11.08
C PRO A 245 -1.33 4.91 -11.86
N ALA A 246 -1.38 6.25 -11.80
CA ALA A 246 -0.46 7.12 -12.52
C ALA A 246 0.83 7.43 -11.73
N PRO A 247 1.99 7.65 -12.40
CA PRO A 247 3.23 8.08 -11.76
C PRO A 247 3.17 9.49 -11.15
N ASN A 248 2.11 10.24 -11.43
CA ASN A 248 1.83 11.56 -10.88
C ASN A 248 0.81 11.39 -9.74
N PHE A 249 1.23 11.61 -8.48
CA PHE A 249 0.38 11.43 -7.29
C PHE A 249 -0.97 12.17 -7.42
N PHE A 250 -0.97 13.41 -7.95
CA PHE A 250 -2.13 14.29 -8.09
C PHE A 250 -2.67 14.43 -9.53
N ALA A 251 -2.43 13.46 -10.42
CA ALA A 251 -3.05 13.51 -11.75
C ALA A 251 -4.58 13.64 -11.62
N ASN A 252 -5.14 14.66 -12.29
CA ASN A 252 -6.57 15.00 -12.32
C ASN A 252 -7.17 15.62 -11.04
N LEU A 253 -6.36 16.19 -10.13
CA LEU A 253 -6.84 16.86 -8.90
C LEU A 253 -6.61 18.38 -8.90
N PRO A 254 -7.34 19.19 -9.68
CA PRO A 254 -7.38 20.64 -9.47
C PRO A 254 -8.18 20.95 -8.18
N ASN A 255 -7.48 21.37 -7.13
CA ASN A 255 -8.04 21.72 -5.80
C ASN A 255 -8.88 20.61 -5.16
N GLY A 256 -8.49 19.34 -5.35
CA GLY A 256 -9.24 18.19 -4.85
C GLY A 256 -8.94 17.84 -3.38
N VAL A 257 -9.97 17.35 -2.70
CA VAL A 257 -9.88 16.53 -1.50
C VAL A 257 -9.48 15.11 -1.91
N ILE A 258 -8.42 14.56 -1.33
CA ILE A 258 -8.10 13.12 -1.42
C ILE A 258 -8.28 12.43 -0.08
N ASP A 259 -8.81 11.22 -0.10
CA ASP A 259 -8.70 10.28 1.02
C ASP A 259 -7.32 9.61 0.94
N ALA A 260 -6.43 9.95 1.87
CA ALA A 260 -5.07 9.43 1.91
C ALA A 260 -4.63 9.04 3.32
N GLY A 261 -3.80 8.01 3.40
CA GLY A 261 -3.18 7.55 4.63
C GLY A 261 -1.91 8.34 4.93
N MET A 262 -1.70 8.74 6.18
CA MET A 262 -0.43 9.33 6.63
C MET A 262 0.36 8.36 7.50
N LYS A 263 1.53 7.90 7.03
CA LYS A 263 2.49 7.12 7.83
C LYS A 263 3.22 8.04 8.82
N ILE A 264 3.13 7.73 10.11
CA ILE A 264 3.85 8.40 11.20
C ILE A 264 4.87 7.43 11.79
N GLY A 265 6.17 7.62 11.50
CA GLY A 265 7.23 6.64 11.79
C GLY A 265 7.71 6.54 13.24
N SER A 266 7.51 7.57 14.07
CA SER A 266 8.04 7.59 15.45
C SER A 266 7.24 8.45 16.42
N LYS A 267 7.44 8.22 17.72
CA LYS A 267 6.92 9.09 18.80
C LYS A 267 7.30 10.56 18.60
N LYS A 268 8.56 10.86 18.23
CA LYS A 268 9.04 12.23 17.99
C LYS A 268 8.34 12.88 16.79
N ALA A 269 8.04 12.11 15.74
CA ALA A 269 7.19 12.59 14.65
C ALA A 269 5.77 12.89 15.14
N ALA A 270 5.17 11.97 15.92
CA ALA A 270 3.83 12.13 16.49
C ALA A 270 3.68 13.35 17.44
N GLU A 271 4.68 13.61 18.29
CA GLU A 271 4.71 14.78 19.18
C GLU A 271 4.71 16.11 18.41
N ASN A 272 5.34 16.13 17.22
CA ASN A 272 5.37 17.29 16.34
C ASN A 272 4.11 17.44 15.47
N LEU A 273 3.23 16.43 15.42
CA LEU A 273 1.93 16.57 14.77
C LEU A 273 1.08 17.61 15.51
N LYS A 274 0.44 18.47 14.73
CA LYS A 274 -0.56 19.43 15.21
C LYS A 274 -1.91 18.94 14.71
N PHE A 275 -2.76 18.52 15.65
CA PHE A 275 -4.17 18.20 15.40
C PHE A 275 -5.04 19.21 16.19
N PRO A 276 -5.28 20.42 15.67
CA PRO A 276 -5.89 21.53 16.42
C PRO A 276 -7.25 21.23 17.07
N LYS A 277 -7.94 20.16 16.64
CA LYS A 277 -9.22 19.71 17.21
C LYS A 277 -9.20 18.33 17.87
N SER A 278 -8.06 17.64 17.94
CA SER A 278 -8.01 16.27 18.49
C SER A 278 -6.70 15.94 19.21
N GLU A 279 -6.51 16.58 20.37
CA GLU A 279 -5.52 16.14 21.36
C GLU A 279 -5.76 14.68 21.79
N GLN A 280 -7.00 14.18 21.73
CA GLN A 280 -7.33 12.79 21.98
C GLN A 280 -6.72 11.84 20.93
N LEU A 281 -6.80 12.19 19.63
CA LEU A 281 -6.10 11.44 18.57
C LEU A 281 -4.59 11.52 18.76
N LYS A 282 -4.05 12.72 19.01
CA LYS A 282 -2.62 12.91 19.28
C LYS A 282 -2.12 12.04 20.44
N ASN A 283 -2.83 12.04 21.56
CA ASN A 283 -2.48 11.25 22.74
C ASN A 283 -2.64 9.75 22.49
N ALA A 284 -3.68 9.31 21.78
CA ALA A 284 -3.82 7.90 21.41
C ALA A 284 -2.67 7.40 20.52
N ILE A 285 -2.19 8.24 19.59
CA ILE A 285 -1.00 7.95 18.78
C ILE A 285 0.26 7.86 19.66
N ILE A 286 0.46 8.80 20.59
CA ILE A 286 1.61 8.83 21.50
C ILE A 286 1.58 7.65 22.50
N ASP A 287 0.39 7.26 22.97
CA ASP A 287 0.18 6.12 23.86
C ASP A 287 0.42 4.80 23.13
N ALA A 288 -0.06 4.65 21.89
CA ALA A 288 0.30 3.51 21.04
C ALA A 288 1.82 3.46 20.80
N ALA A 289 2.46 4.63 20.63
CA ALA A 289 3.91 4.81 20.50
C ALA A 289 4.70 4.70 21.82
N SER A 290 4.05 4.45 22.96
CA SER A 290 4.72 4.30 24.26
C SER A 290 4.36 2.99 24.99
N ASN A 291 3.19 2.41 24.69
CA ASN A 291 2.59 1.28 25.40
C ASN A 291 2.14 0.12 24.46
N GLY A 292 2.33 0.26 23.15
CA GLY A 292 1.73 -0.57 22.08
C GLY A 292 2.09 -2.06 22.03
N VAL A 293 2.60 -2.61 23.13
CA VAL A 293 3.05 -4.00 23.31
C VAL A 293 2.23 -4.72 24.41
N SER A 294 1.41 -3.98 25.18
CA SER A 294 0.72 -4.48 26.39
C SER A 294 -0.67 -3.86 26.67
N GLY A 295 -1.27 -3.11 25.73
CA GLY A 295 -2.44 -2.26 26.00
C GLY A 295 -3.63 -2.43 25.04
N LEU A 296 -4.73 -1.74 25.36
CA LEU A 296 -5.91 -1.61 24.49
C LEU A 296 -5.56 -0.69 23.31
N ILE A 297 -5.62 -1.22 22.09
CA ILE A 297 -5.26 -0.51 20.86
C ILE A 297 -6.35 0.50 20.50
N LYS A 298 -5.99 1.79 20.42
CA LYS A 298 -6.90 2.89 20.03
C LYS A 298 -6.21 3.97 19.18
N GLY A 299 -7.02 4.75 18.47
CA GLY A 299 -6.65 5.97 17.72
C GLY A 299 -6.46 5.78 16.21
N PHE A 300 -6.52 4.55 15.69
CA PHE A 300 -6.23 4.27 14.28
C PHE A 300 -6.88 2.97 13.80
N LEU A 301 -7.07 2.84 12.47
CA LEU A 301 -7.74 1.69 11.86
C LEU A 301 -6.75 0.55 11.55
N SER A 302 -5.56 0.89 11.09
CA SER A 302 -4.51 -0.07 10.74
C SER A 302 -3.15 0.46 11.16
N GLY A 303 -2.24 -0.44 11.55
CA GLY A 303 -0.87 -0.06 11.88
C GLY A 303 0.02 -1.21 12.37
N LEU A 304 1.26 -0.86 12.65
CA LEU A 304 2.29 -1.71 13.24
C LEU A 304 2.86 -0.99 14.47
N LEU A 305 2.97 -1.66 15.61
CA LEU A 305 3.44 -1.11 16.88
C LEU A 305 4.63 -1.92 17.40
N GLY A 306 5.70 -1.26 17.83
CA GLY A 306 6.89 -1.94 18.37
C GLY A 306 7.96 -2.23 17.31
N GLY A 307 9.11 -2.75 17.76
CA GLY A 307 10.26 -3.04 16.89
C GLY A 307 11.55 -2.26 17.15
N GLY A 308 11.67 -1.52 18.26
CA GLY A 308 12.92 -0.82 18.61
C GLY A 308 13.86 -1.68 19.46
N GLY A 309 14.91 -2.26 18.86
CA GLY A 309 15.90 -3.12 19.53
C GLY A 309 16.95 -2.42 20.41
N SER A 310 16.74 -1.15 20.77
CA SER A 310 17.69 -0.36 21.56
C SER A 310 16.97 0.61 22.49
N THR A 311 17.45 0.74 23.73
CA THR A 311 16.99 1.71 24.74
C THR A 311 17.17 3.18 24.34
N THR A 312 17.77 3.45 23.18
CA THR A 312 17.96 4.78 22.58
C THR A 312 17.18 5.02 21.29
N VAL A 313 16.50 4.00 20.74
CA VAL A 313 15.70 4.13 19.51
C VAL A 313 14.23 4.04 19.89
N ALA A 314 13.48 5.09 19.60
CA ALA A 314 12.07 5.19 19.96
C ALA A 314 11.28 3.98 19.43
N GLN A 315 10.25 3.58 20.18
CA GLN A 315 9.27 2.61 19.73
C GLN A 315 8.78 2.98 18.33
N GLN A 316 9.07 2.11 17.38
CA GLN A 316 8.67 2.26 16.00
C GLN A 316 7.15 2.12 15.90
N VAL A 317 6.55 3.00 15.13
CA VAL A 317 5.13 2.98 14.86
C VAL A 317 4.97 3.21 13.36
N ASN A 318 4.03 2.50 12.76
CA ASN A 318 3.53 2.84 11.44
C ASN A 318 2.01 2.86 11.57
N LEU A 319 1.43 4.05 11.81
CA LEU A 319 -0.02 4.22 11.82
C LEU A 319 -0.52 4.63 10.45
N LYS A 320 -1.74 4.19 10.15
CA LYS A 320 -2.51 4.60 8.98
C LYS A 320 -3.75 5.34 9.44
N ILE A 321 -3.71 6.66 9.29
CA ILE A 321 -4.81 7.57 9.60
C ILE A 321 -5.39 8.05 8.28
N ASN A 322 -6.67 7.73 8.04
CA ASN A 322 -7.41 8.28 6.92
C ASN A 322 -7.60 9.78 7.13
N SER A 323 -7.07 10.60 6.23
CA SER A 323 -7.28 12.05 6.28
C SER A 323 -7.72 12.56 4.92
N THR A 324 -8.59 13.57 4.96
CA THR A 324 -8.85 14.41 3.80
C THR A 324 -7.65 15.32 3.63
N ILE A 325 -6.95 15.23 2.50
CA ILE A 325 -5.85 16.15 2.18
C ILE A 325 -6.31 17.09 1.07
N GLU A 326 -6.20 18.39 1.31
CA GLU A 326 -6.41 19.44 0.30
C GLU A 326 -5.04 19.95 -0.17
N THR A 327 -4.82 20.00 -1.48
CA THR A 327 -3.55 20.51 -2.04
C THR A 327 -3.75 21.70 -2.95
N SER A 328 -2.86 22.70 -2.82
CA SER A 328 -2.81 23.87 -3.69
C SER A 328 -1.47 23.93 -4.44
N GLY A 329 -1.55 23.89 -5.76
CA GLY A 329 -0.41 23.89 -6.67
C GLY A 329 -0.67 23.04 -7.92
N THR A 330 0.17 23.22 -8.94
CA THR A 330 0.13 22.41 -10.17
C THR A 330 1.17 21.30 -10.10
N ALA A 331 0.70 20.06 -9.90
CA ALA A 331 1.56 18.88 -9.95
C ALA A 331 2.12 18.66 -11.36
N THR A 332 3.29 19.23 -11.61
CA THR A 332 4.02 19.13 -12.87
C THR A 332 5.17 18.15 -12.69
N VAL A 333 5.05 16.95 -13.26
CA VAL A 333 6.19 16.02 -13.37
C VAL A 333 7.14 16.59 -14.41
N SER A 334 8.34 16.98 -13.95
CA SER A 334 9.37 17.55 -14.82
C SER A 334 10.05 16.50 -15.70
N SER A 335 10.10 15.24 -15.25
CA SER A 335 10.53 14.06 -16.00
C SER A 335 10.25 12.79 -15.19
N GLN A 336 9.99 11.65 -15.84
CA GLN A 336 10.04 10.35 -15.15
C GLN A 336 11.51 10.04 -14.84
N LEU A 337 11.89 9.93 -13.56
CA LEU A 337 13.29 9.79 -13.15
C LEU A 337 13.80 8.37 -13.35
N PHE A 338 13.01 7.40 -12.90
CA PHE A 338 13.37 6.00 -12.95
C PHE A 338 12.12 5.14 -12.88
N THR A 339 12.16 4.01 -13.59
CA THR A 339 11.26 2.89 -13.43
C THR A 339 12.05 1.61 -13.63
N ASN A 340 11.82 0.60 -12.79
CA ASN A 340 12.35 -0.73 -12.99
C ASN A 340 11.36 -1.80 -12.57
N THR A 341 11.51 -2.97 -13.20
CA THR A 341 10.62 -4.10 -13.05
C THR A 341 11.35 -5.27 -12.40
N PHE A 342 10.70 -5.92 -11.44
CA PHE A 342 11.31 -6.89 -10.54
C PHE A 342 10.41 -8.11 -10.36
N SER A 343 11.05 -9.25 -10.06
CA SER A 343 10.31 -10.41 -9.55
C SER A 343 9.83 -10.15 -8.14
N ILE A 344 8.63 -10.60 -7.82
CA ILE A 344 8.18 -10.62 -6.43
C ILE A 344 8.85 -11.83 -5.72
N PRO A 345 9.50 -11.66 -4.56
CA PRO A 345 10.01 -12.77 -3.77
C PRO A 345 8.97 -13.87 -3.52
N GLY A 346 9.39 -15.14 -3.65
CA GLY A 346 8.50 -16.29 -3.55
C GLY A 346 7.64 -16.60 -4.79
N THR A 347 7.79 -15.87 -5.92
CA THR A 347 7.17 -16.25 -7.20
C THR A 347 7.80 -17.49 -7.82
N LEU A 348 6.98 -18.25 -8.56
CA LEU A 348 7.37 -19.50 -9.20
C LEU A 348 8.51 -19.29 -10.21
N ASN A 349 9.59 -20.07 -10.06
CA ASN A 349 10.75 -20.11 -10.95
C ASN A 349 11.47 -18.76 -11.17
N ASN A 350 11.35 -17.80 -10.25
CA ASN A 350 11.91 -16.45 -10.41
C ASN A 350 13.45 -16.36 -10.48
N GLN A 351 14.15 -17.45 -10.18
CA GLN A 351 15.59 -17.65 -10.48
C GLN A 351 15.88 -17.59 -12.00
N ASN A 352 14.86 -17.79 -12.84
CA ASN A 352 14.91 -17.70 -14.30
C ASN A 352 14.27 -16.42 -14.85
N SER A 353 14.00 -15.42 -14.00
CA SER A 353 13.46 -14.14 -14.43
C SER A 353 14.53 -13.29 -15.14
N PRO A 354 14.15 -12.46 -16.12
CA PRO A 354 15.05 -11.46 -16.70
C PRO A 354 15.59 -10.48 -15.64
N GLY A 355 16.86 -10.09 -15.77
CA GLY A 355 17.50 -9.15 -14.85
C GLY A 355 17.92 -9.82 -13.54
N PHE A 356 17.83 -9.09 -12.42
CA PHE A 356 18.18 -9.62 -11.11
C PHE A 356 17.04 -10.46 -10.52
N TYR A 357 17.37 -11.62 -9.94
CA TYR A 357 16.47 -12.35 -9.04
C TYR A 357 16.68 -11.91 -7.57
N PRO A 358 15.69 -12.06 -6.68
CA PRO A 358 15.78 -11.54 -5.33
C PRO A 358 16.63 -12.44 -4.41
N SER A 359 17.47 -11.83 -3.56
CA SER A 359 18.31 -12.54 -2.59
C SER A 359 17.47 -13.18 -1.47
N TYR A 360 16.60 -12.41 -0.81
CA TYR A 360 15.50 -12.94 -0.02
C TYR A 360 14.42 -13.45 -0.96
N ASN A 361 14.23 -14.77 -1.03
CA ASN A 361 13.32 -15.41 -1.98
C ASN A 361 12.29 -16.30 -1.30
N GLN A 362 11.53 -15.71 -0.38
CA GLN A 362 10.36 -16.32 0.25
C GLN A 362 9.15 -15.40 0.06
N PRO A 363 7.90 -15.89 0.17
CA PRO A 363 6.70 -15.06 0.10
C PRO A 363 6.76 -13.83 1.02
N LEU A 364 6.28 -12.69 0.51
CA LEU A 364 6.21 -11.43 1.25
C LEU A 364 4.90 -11.28 2.04
N GLY A 365 4.90 -10.34 2.99
CA GLY A 365 3.75 -9.98 3.83
C GLY A 365 3.54 -10.92 5.02
N LEU A 366 2.75 -10.48 6.00
CA LEU A 366 2.54 -11.23 7.25
C LEU A 366 1.32 -12.16 7.19
N PHE A 367 0.19 -11.64 6.74
CA PHE A 367 -1.08 -12.37 6.66
C PHE A 367 -2.06 -11.70 5.69
N TYR A 368 -3.17 -12.38 5.38
CA TYR A 368 -4.36 -11.80 4.76
C TYR A 368 -5.62 -12.60 5.14
N LEU A 369 -6.80 -12.20 4.65
CA LEU A 369 -8.04 -12.97 4.83
C LEU A 369 -8.46 -13.71 3.56
N SER A 370 -9.02 -14.91 3.72
CA SER A 370 -9.52 -15.72 2.59
C SER A 370 -10.80 -15.17 1.95
N ALA A 371 -11.61 -14.40 2.69
CA ALA A 371 -12.92 -13.89 2.29
C ALA A 371 -13.31 -12.67 3.14
N GLU A 372 -14.33 -11.91 2.70
CA GLU A 372 -14.88 -10.82 3.50
C GLU A 372 -15.58 -11.36 4.77
N PRO A 373 -15.23 -10.89 5.98
CA PRO A 373 -15.89 -11.31 7.20
C PRO A 373 -17.38 -10.99 7.22
N ILE A 374 -18.19 -11.92 7.70
CA ILE A 374 -19.61 -11.71 7.97
C ILE A 374 -19.79 -11.45 9.47
N ILE A 375 -20.52 -10.37 9.79
CA ILE A 375 -20.96 -10.05 11.15
C ILE A 375 -22.46 -10.28 11.23
N LYS A 376 -22.88 -11.25 12.05
CA LYS A 376 -24.29 -11.51 12.34
C LYS A 376 -24.83 -10.41 13.25
N VAL A 377 -26.00 -9.87 12.90
CA VAL A 377 -26.67 -8.77 13.61
C VAL A 377 -28.06 -9.22 14.00
N LYS A 378 -28.22 -9.61 15.26
CA LYS A 378 -29.54 -9.98 15.81
C LYS A 378 -30.25 -8.72 16.30
N ARG A 379 -31.46 -8.46 15.80
CA ARG A 379 -32.30 -7.35 16.27
C ARG A 379 -33.38 -7.85 17.24
N THR A 380 -33.44 -7.26 18.43
CA THR A 380 -34.51 -7.49 19.41
C THR A 380 -35.20 -6.17 19.74
N THR A 381 -36.53 -6.12 19.61
CA THR A 381 -37.34 -4.93 19.95
C THR A 381 -38.05 -5.16 21.28
N TYR A 382 -38.03 -4.15 22.15
CA TYR A 382 -38.76 -4.12 23.42
C TYR A 382 -39.73 -2.94 23.42
N ASN A 383 -40.96 -3.18 23.89
CA ASN A 383 -41.89 -2.11 24.22
C ASN A 383 -41.63 -1.66 25.67
N LEU A 384 -41.78 -0.36 25.93
CA LEU A 384 -41.70 0.20 27.28
C LEU A 384 -43.11 0.42 27.83
N ASP A 385 -43.46 -0.27 28.91
CA ASP A 385 -44.73 -0.08 29.62
C ASP A 385 -44.69 1.14 30.56
N SER A 386 -44.54 2.35 29.97
CA SER A 386 -44.61 3.67 30.63
C SER A 386 -43.50 3.99 31.66
N PRO A 387 -43.26 5.26 32.07
CA PRO A 387 -44.18 6.42 32.09
C PRO A 387 -44.28 7.26 30.79
N PRO A 388 -45.24 8.20 30.69
CA PRO A 388 -45.60 8.91 29.45
C PRO A 388 -44.55 9.88 28.86
N SER A 389 -43.41 10.10 29.52
CA SER A 389 -42.37 11.04 29.03
C SER A 389 -41.38 10.41 28.05
N LEU A 390 -41.45 9.09 27.83
CA LEU A 390 -40.55 8.33 26.94
C LEU A 390 -41.34 7.26 26.16
N GLU A 391 -42.39 7.67 25.43
CA GLU A 391 -43.01 6.78 24.44
C GLU A 391 -42.00 6.42 23.33
N GLY A 392 -41.55 5.16 23.31
CA GLY A 392 -40.64 4.67 22.29
C GLY A 392 -40.30 3.20 22.46
N ALA A 393 -40.22 2.47 21.34
CA ALA A 393 -39.64 1.14 21.33
C ALA A 393 -38.12 1.22 21.57
N ARG A 394 -37.57 0.37 22.44
CA ARG A 394 -36.12 0.16 22.52
C ARG A 394 -35.72 -0.92 21.52
N VAL A 395 -34.61 -0.73 20.82
CA VAL A 395 -34.07 -1.73 19.89
C VAL A 395 -32.66 -2.10 20.32
N ARG A 396 -32.47 -3.38 20.67
CA ARG A 396 -31.15 -3.98 20.92
C ARG A 396 -30.65 -4.65 19.66
N PHE A 397 -29.38 -4.44 19.37
CA PHE A 397 -28.61 -5.16 18.39
C PHE A 397 -27.50 -5.92 19.11
N ASP A 398 -27.49 -7.25 18.99
CA ASP A 398 -26.39 -8.10 19.45
C ASP A 398 -25.56 -8.47 18.20
N PHE A 399 -24.24 -8.30 18.26
CA PHE A 399 -23.30 -8.51 17.16
C PHE A 399 -22.42 -9.72 17.43
N SER A 400 -22.20 -10.56 16.43
CA SER A 400 -21.24 -11.68 16.53
C SER A 400 -20.54 -11.95 15.20
N ILE A 401 -19.27 -12.34 15.28
CA ILE A 401 -18.50 -12.73 14.10
C ILE A 401 -18.96 -14.11 13.65
N ASP A 402 -19.25 -14.27 12.36
CA ASP A 402 -19.43 -15.60 11.77
C ASP A 402 -18.05 -16.21 11.50
N GLU A 403 -17.48 -16.89 12.48
CA GLU A 403 -16.13 -17.47 12.38
C GLU A 403 -15.88 -18.32 11.11
N PRO A 404 -16.83 -19.13 10.61
CA PRO A 404 -16.65 -19.86 9.34
C PRO A 404 -16.61 -19.00 8.07
N SER A 405 -16.99 -17.71 8.12
CA SER A 405 -17.06 -16.83 6.94
C SER A 405 -15.69 -16.49 6.34
N HIS A 406 -14.61 -16.58 7.12
CA HIS A 406 -13.27 -16.19 6.71
C HIS A 406 -12.21 -16.99 7.46
N GLN A 407 -11.03 -17.13 6.86
CA GLN A 407 -9.83 -17.66 7.51
C GLN A 407 -8.74 -16.57 7.53
N ILE A 408 -7.97 -16.54 8.61
CA ILE A 408 -6.75 -15.73 8.70
C ILE A 408 -5.60 -16.56 8.13
N LEU A 409 -5.13 -16.18 6.94
CA LEU A 409 -4.05 -16.85 6.23
C LEU A 409 -2.72 -16.19 6.62
N PHE A 410 -1.99 -16.78 7.55
CA PHE A 410 -0.62 -16.36 7.90
C PHE A 410 0.38 -16.87 6.88
N ASN A 411 1.39 -16.06 6.56
CA ASN A 411 2.48 -16.46 5.67
C ASN A 411 3.32 -17.58 6.31
N PRO A 412 3.50 -18.76 5.67
CA PRO A 412 4.34 -19.84 6.19
C PRO A 412 5.79 -19.41 6.46
N ALA A 413 6.33 -18.48 5.67
CA ALA A 413 7.68 -17.94 5.88
C ALA A 413 7.80 -17.13 7.17
N LEU A 414 6.73 -16.44 7.61
CA LEU A 414 6.66 -15.78 8.91
C LEU A 414 6.62 -16.80 10.05
N LEU A 415 5.76 -17.81 9.95
CA LEU A 415 5.59 -18.84 10.99
C LEU A 415 6.87 -19.65 11.23
N ALA A 416 7.73 -19.78 10.22
CA ALA A 416 9.05 -20.38 10.36
C ALA A 416 10.00 -19.59 11.29
N VAL A 417 9.88 -18.26 11.34
CA VAL A 417 10.83 -17.36 12.04
C VAL A 417 10.24 -16.61 13.24
N ALA A 418 8.92 -16.63 13.42
CA ALA A 418 8.23 -15.99 14.53
C ALA A 418 7.03 -16.82 15.00
N ASP A 419 6.58 -16.58 16.23
CA ASP A 419 5.35 -17.11 16.79
C ASP A 419 4.26 -16.03 16.85
N ILE A 420 3.01 -16.44 16.60
CA ILE A 420 1.83 -15.56 16.64
C ILE A 420 1.08 -15.77 17.95
N SER A 421 0.78 -14.69 18.67
CA SER A 421 0.05 -14.72 19.94
C SER A 421 -0.92 -13.54 20.09
N ASN A 422 -1.71 -13.54 21.17
CA ASN A 422 -2.63 -12.44 21.51
C ASN A 422 -3.61 -12.02 20.40
N LEU A 423 -4.02 -12.98 19.55
CA LEU A 423 -4.98 -12.74 18.49
C LEU A 423 -6.33 -12.26 19.06
N ARG A 424 -6.74 -11.07 18.67
CA ARG A 424 -8.02 -10.45 19.02
C ARG A 424 -8.76 -10.05 17.74
N LYS A 425 -10.07 -10.25 17.73
CA LYS A 425 -10.99 -9.71 16.73
C LYS A 425 -11.97 -8.76 17.43
N GLN A 426 -12.17 -7.58 16.87
CA GLN A 426 -13.04 -6.53 17.43
C GLN A 426 -14.05 -6.11 16.36
N ILE A 427 -15.32 -6.00 16.74
CA ILE A 427 -16.39 -5.50 15.87
C ILE A 427 -16.46 -3.98 16.05
N ILE A 428 -16.23 -3.24 14.97
CA ILE A 428 -16.14 -1.78 14.97
C ILE A 428 -17.32 -1.19 14.19
N LEU A 429 -18.07 -0.29 14.81
CA LEU A 429 -19.07 0.55 14.14
C LEU A 429 -18.47 1.91 13.78
N THR A 430 -18.49 2.25 12.49
CA THR A 430 -18.01 3.56 11.99
C THR A 430 -19.09 4.63 11.92
N LYS A 431 -20.30 4.34 12.43
CA LYS A 431 -21.39 5.30 12.50
C LYS A 431 -21.43 5.94 13.88
N THR A 432 -21.36 7.26 13.91
CA THR A 432 -21.65 8.07 15.10
C THR A 432 -23.15 8.04 15.41
N PHE A 433 -23.50 7.93 16.69
CA PHE A 433 -24.86 8.06 17.18
C PHE A 433 -24.95 9.33 18.03
N GLY A 434 -26.05 10.07 17.94
CA GLY A 434 -26.30 11.17 18.88
C GLY A 434 -26.48 10.61 20.30
N SER A 435 -26.01 11.35 21.30
CA SER A 435 -26.16 11.02 22.73
C SER A 435 -27.59 10.61 23.09
N ASP A 436 -28.56 11.30 22.49
CA ASP A 436 -29.98 11.21 22.80
C ASP A 436 -30.64 9.95 22.19
N VAL A 437 -29.89 9.21 21.35
CA VAL A 437 -30.32 7.97 20.68
C VAL A 437 -29.74 6.73 21.36
N LEU A 438 -28.64 6.89 22.11
CA LEU A 438 -28.00 5.82 22.87
C LEU A 438 -28.73 5.59 24.19
N ASP A 439 -29.14 4.35 24.44
CA ASP A 439 -29.69 3.96 25.74
C ASP A 439 -28.57 3.76 26.77
N ARG A 440 -28.80 4.11 28.04
CA ARG A 440 -27.81 3.96 29.12
C ARG A 440 -27.45 2.50 29.40
N ASP A 441 -28.30 1.56 28.98
CA ASP A 441 -28.10 0.11 29.10
C ASP A 441 -27.33 -0.50 27.91
N ALA A 442 -26.69 0.32 27.06
CA ALA A 442 -25.84 -0.16 25.96
C ALA A 442 -24.44 -0.56 26.45
N SER A 443 -24.04 -1.83 26.25
CA SER A 443 -22.69 -2.31 26.55
C SER A 443 -21.74 -2.05 25.38
N ILE A 444 -21.39 -0.77 25.21
CA ILE A 444 -20.25 -0.33 24.40
C ILE A 444 -18.98 -0.76 25.14
N LEU A 445 -18.12 -1.59 24.51
CA LEU A 445 -16.86 -2.02 25.14
C LEU A 445 -15.89 -0.84 25.25
N SER A 446 -15.77 -0.08 24.18
CA SER A 446 -15.07 1.20 24.19
C SER A 446 -15.48 2.11 23.03
N SER A 447 -15.36 3.42 23.20
CA SER A 447 -15.29 4.36 22.08
C SER A 447 -13.88 4.94 21.92
N GLU A 448 -13.61 5.43 20.72
CA GLU A 448 -12.36 6.08 20.35
C GLU A 448 -12.60 7.07 19.20
N ILE A 449 -11.70 8.03 19.01
CA ILE A 449 -11.76 8.99 17.92
C ILE A 449 -10.64 8.70 16.92
N ILE A 450 -11.02 8.55 15.65
CA ILE A 450 -10.10 8.42 14.51
C ILE A 450 -10.47 9.48 13.49
N ALA A 451 -9.52 10.36 13.15
CA ALA A 451 -9.70 11.40 12.13
C ALA A 451 -11.03 12.17 12.28
N GLU A 452 -11.25 12.72 13.48
CA GLU A 452 -12.46 13.49 13.87
C GLU A 452 -13.77 12.68 13.94
N ARG A 453 -13.77 11.36 13.68
CA ARG A 453 -14.94 10.48 13.82
C ARG A 453 -14.86 9.67 15.11
N GLU A 454 -15.90 9.74 15.95
CA GLU A 454 -16.09 8.74 17.00
C GLU A 454 -16.55 7.42 16.40
N ILE A 455 -15.87 6.33 16.77
CA ILE A 455 -16.20 4.96 16.41
C ILE A 455 -16.32 4.11 17.69
N TYR A 456 -17.05 2.99 17.61
CA TYR A 456 -17.37 2.17 18.77
C TYR A 456 -16.96 0.71 18.57
N GLU A 457 -16.27 0.15 19.55
CA GLU A 457 -16.10 -1.28 19.73
C GLU A 457 -17.35 -1.84 20.43
N VAL A 458 -18.04 -2.80 19.79
CA VAL A 458 -19.34 -3.28 20.25
C VAL A 458 -19.45 -4.80 20.27
N GLU A 459 -20.09 -5.32 21.33
CA GLU A 459 -20.74 -6.64 21.31
C GLU A 459 -22.28 -6.48 21.25
N ARG A 460 -22.80 -5.41 21.86
CA ARG A 460 -24.22 -5.08 21.88
C ARG A 460 -24.42 -3.57 21.90
N LEU A 461 -25.42 -3.11 21.16
CA LEU A 461 -25.87 -1.71 21.12
C LEU A 461 -27.37 -1.65 21.40
N THR A 462 -27.78 -0.82 22.37
CA THR A 462 -29.20 -0.55 22.66
C THR A 462 -29.53 0.89 22.28
N LEU A 463 -30.54 1.08 21.43
CA LEU A 463 -30.95 2.37 20.90
C LEU A 463 -32.39 2.70 21.30
N VAL A 464 -32.64 3.98 21.55
CA VAL A 464 -33.98 4.52 21.78
C VAL A 464 -34.62 4.87 20.44
N GLY A 465 -35.79 4.31 20.15
CA GLY A 465 -36.57 4.58 18.95
C GLY A 465 -36.37 3.60 17.80
N SER A 466 -37.08 3.85 16.69
CA SER A 466 -37.17 2.95 15.53
C SER A 466 -36.08 3.19 14.48
N LEU A 467 -34.84 2.78 14.77
CA LEU A 467 -33.78 2.74 13.74
C LEU A 467 -33.83 1.45 12.90
N PRO A 468 -33.79 1.55 11.55
CA PRO A 468 -33.76 0.38 10.67
C PRO A 468 -32.40 -0.33 10.68
N THR A 469 -32.41 -1.67 10.69
CA THR A 469 -31.23 -2.54 10.76
C THR A 469 -30.18 -2.26 9.67
N SER A 470 -30.63 -1.81 8.48
CA SER A 470 -29.79 -1.51 7.30
C SER A 470 -28.75 -0.40 7.54
N ILE A 471 -29.01 0.49 8.49
CA ILE A 471 -28.06 1.56 8.88
C ILE A 471 -26.84 0.98 9.62
N LEU A 472 -27.03 -0.11 10.37
CA LEU A 472 -25.95 -0.75 11.12
C LEU A 472 -25.16 -1.68 10.22
N THR A 473 -25.83 -2.58 9.48
CA THR A 473 -25.17 -3.59 8.64
C THR A 473 -24.25 -3.02 7.56
N SER A 474 -24.48 -1.78 7.13
CA SER A 474 -23.64 -1.05 6.17
C SER A 474 -22.38 -0.43 6.79
N ASN A 475 -22.32 -0.23 8.11
CA ASN A 475 -21.27 0.53 8.83
C ASN A 475 -20.46 -0.33 9.82
N ILE A 476 -20.44 -1.66 9.63
CA ILE A 476 -19.65 -2.59 10.42
C ILE A 476 -18.31 -2.87 9.72
N LEU A 477 -17.24 -2.90 10.52
CA LEU A 477 -15.90 -3.35 10.18
C LEU A 477 -15.44 -4.42 11.20
N MET A 478 -14.44 -5.21 10.82
CA MET A 478 -13.75 -6.14 11.73
C MET A 478 -12.28 -5.74 11.85
N ARG A 479 -11.85 -5.33 13.05
CA ARG A 479 -10.43 -5.09 13.36
C ARG A 479 -9.80 -6.37 13.89
N ILE A 480 -8.66 -6.75 13.33
CA ILE A 480 -7.83 -7.86 13.79
C ILE A 480 -6.56 -7.26 14.37
N SER A 481 -6.14 -7.75 15.54
CA SER A 481 -4.81 -7.51 16.08
C SER A 481 -4.19 -8.79 16.63
N PHE A 482 -2.86 -8.87 16.57
CA PHE A 482 -2.08 -9.98 17.13
C PHE A 482 -0.62 -9.55 17.32
N ASP A 483 0.13 -10.32 18.09
CA ASP A 483 1.56 -10.12 18.30
C ASP A 483 2.38 -11.11 17.46
N VAL A 484 3.38 -10.59 16.76
CA VAL A 484 4.49 -11.32 16.16
C VAL A 484 5.66 -11.32 17.14
N THR A 485 6.06 -12.49 17.61
CA THR A 485 7.22 -12.67 18.50
C THR A 485 8.34 -13.39 17.76
N PRO A 486 9.42 -12.70 17.36
CA PRO A 486 10.57 -13.32 16.68
C PRO A 486 11.27 -14.41 17.49
N LYS A 487 11.68 -15.50 16.83
CA LYS A 487 12.34 -16.67 17.46
C LYS A 487 13.83 -16.47 17.75
N ASP A 488 14.43 -15.45 17.15
CA ASP A 488 15.83 -15.02 17.36
C ASP A 488 15.99 -14.04 18.53
N GLY A 489 14.90 -13.68 19.21
CA GLY A 489 14.91 -12.73 20.33
C GLY A 489 14.81 -11.26 19.93
N SER A 490 14.59 -10.95 18.64
CA SER A 490 14.27 -9.59 18.20
C SER A 490 12.97 -9.06 18.85
N PRO A 491 12.76 -7.74 18.94
CA PRO A 491 11.61 -7.17 19.64
C PRO A 491 10.27 -7.63 19.07
N LYS A 492 9.31 -7.91 19.96
CA LYS A 492 7.91 -8.22 19.62
C LYS A 492 7.28 -7.03 18.86
N ILE A 493 6.46 -7.33 17.85
CA ILE A 493 5.67 -6.35 17.09
C ILE A 493 4.19 -6.71 17.22
N THR A 494 3.34 -5.71 17.49
CA THR A 494 1.89 -5.85 17.47
C THR A 494 1.36 -5.34 16.12
N VAL A 495 0.64 -6.20 15.41
CA VAL A 495 0.06 -5.93 14.09
C VAL A 495 -1.42 -5.61 14.24
N VAL A 496 -1.91 -4.61 13.52
CA VAL A 496 -3.31 -4.18 13.55
C VAL A 496 -3.80 -3.91 12.12
N LYS A 497 -4.91 -4.53 11.72
CA LYS A 497 -5.57 -4.26 10.43
C LYS A 497 -7.09 -4.26 10.59
N THR A 498 -7.75 -3.29 9.97
CA THR A 498 -9.22 -3.26 9.90
C THR A 498 -9.69 -3.66 8.51
N PHE A 499 -10.63 -4.60 8.47
CA PHE A 499 -11.26 -5.10 7.24
C PHE A 499 -12.70 -4.61 7.15
N LYS A 500 -13.17 -4.36 5.92
CA LYS A 500 -14.60 -4.24 5.65
C LYS A 500 -15.26 -5.58 5.95
N SER A 501 -16.47 -5.51 6.50
CA SER A 501 -17.30 -6.68 6.77
C SER A 501 -18.74 -6.46 6.31
N THR A 502 -19.42 -7.55 6.00
CA THR A 502 -20.83 -7.57 5.63
C THR A 502 -21.68 -7.87 6.86
N GLY A 503 -22.57 -6.94 7.23
CA GLY A 503 -23.54 -7.17 8.28
C GLY A 503 -24.72 -8.02 7.78
N GLN A 504 -24.89 -9.23 8.33
CA GLN A 504 -26.00 -10.13 8.02
C GLN A 504 -27.06 -10.10 9.15
N PRO A 505 -28.29 -9.65 8.87
CA PRO A 505 -29.40 -9.79 9.81
C PRO A 505 -29.71 -11.26 10.10
N ILE A 506 -29.99 -11.58 11.38
CA ILE A 506 -30.44 -12.91 11.85
C ILE A 506 -31.61 -12.81 12.82
#